data_AF-A0A7Y4JXX5-F1
#
_entry.id   AF-A0A7Y4JXX5-F1
#
_cell.length_a   1.000
_cell.length_b   1.000
_cell.length_c   1.000
_cell.angle_alpha   90.00
_cell.angle_beta   90.00
_cell.angle_gamma   90.00
#
_symmetry.space_group_name_H-M   'P 1'
#
loop_
_entity.id
_entity.type
_entity.pdbx_description
1 polymer ?
#
loop_
_entity_poly.entity_id
_entity_poly.type
_entity_poly.pdbx_seq_one_letter_code
_entity_poly.pdbx_strand_id
1 'polypeptide(L)'
;MFVRSRVSALLLASTLAACSGGRTREDALLFRLTDPVGDDHGDGELVYPRRADLGPGDLDVVSVAAFADGEATRFEVTFSHPIARPSRAQSVDLEGATVAERARHGFYTFNVDLYVDQDRKPGSGRTDTLPGRGLT
;
A
#
# COMPACT_ATOMS: atom_id res chain seq x y z
N MET A 1 23.48 -65.90 17.94
CA MET A 1 23.80 -64.48 17.70
C MET A 1 22.48 -63.72 17.64
N PHE A 2 22.14 -63.02 18.72
CA PHE A 2 20.88 -62.29 18.88
C PHE A 2 20.94 -60.95 18.14
N VAL A 3 19.94 -60.62 17.32
CA VAL A 3 19.50 -59.24 17.10
C VAL A 3 17.98 -59.22 17.12
N ARG A 4 17.44 -58.82 18.28
CA ARG A 4 16.08 -58.30 18.41
C ARG A 4 16.11 -56.86 17.91
N SER A 5 15.50 -56.55 16.77
CA SER A 5 15.20 -55.16 16.43
C SER A 5 13.84 -54.78 17.01
N ARG A 6 13.84 -53.64 17.69
CA ARG A 6 12.82 -53.18 18.61
C ARG A 6 11.62 -52.62 17.84
N VAL A 7 10.45 -52.87 18.41
CA VAL A 7 9.21 -52.14 18.18
C VAL A 7 9.49 -50.64 18.21
N SER A 8 8.98 -49.90 17.22
CA SER A 8 8.69 -48.47 17.36
C SER A 8 7.33 -48.22 16.73
N ALA A 9 6.32 -48.59 17.50
CA ALA A 9 4.99 -48.02 17.40
C ALA A 9 5.07 -46.59 17.93
N LEU A 10 5.06 -45.62 17.03
CA LEU A 10 4.76 -44.22 17.33
C LEU A 10 3.69 -43.75 16.32
N LEU A 11 2.49 -44.29 16.53
CA LEU A 11 1.25 -43.56 16.27
C LEU A 11 1.05 -42.63 17.47
N LEU A 12 1.08 -41.31 17.27
CA LEU A 12 0.14 -40.41 17.94
C LEU A 12 0.15 -39.02 17.29
N ALA A 13 -0.88 -38.81 16.48
CA ALA A 13 -1.72 -37.61 16.41
C ALA A 13 -1.08 -36.22 16.64
N SER A 14 -0.91 -35.49 15.54
CA SER A 14 -0.95 -34.02 15.54
C SER A 14 -1.68 -33.49 14.30
N THR A 15 -2.86 -34.04 14.01
CA THR A 15 -3.84 -33.46 13.08
C THR A 15 -4.97 -32.77 13.84
N LEU A 16 -4.62 -31.73 14.61
CA LEU A 16 -5.56 -30.74 15.10
C LEU A 16 -4.87 -29.37 15.12
N ALA A 17 -4.81 -28.74 13.95
CA ALA A 17 -4.94 -27.30 13.88
C ALA A 17 -6.18 -27.04 13.03
N ALA A 18 -7.26 -26.74 13.75
CA ALA A 18 -8.57 -26.43 13.25
C ALA A 18 -8.53 -25.58 11.97
N CYS A 19 -9.41 -25.93 11.03
CA CYS A 19 -10.01 -25.04 10.06
C CYS A 19 -10.59 -23.83 10.82
N SER A 20 -9.74 -22.88 11.18
CA SER A 20 -10.18 -21.54 11.49
C SER A 20 -10.56 -20.97 10.14
N GLY A 21 -11.86 -20.82 9.90
CA GLY A 21 -12.41 -20.03 8.79
C GLY A 21 -12.09 -18.54 8.95
N GLY A 22 -10.86 -18.22 9.39
CA GLY A 22 -10.33 -16.88 9.37
C GLY A 22 -10.17 -16.51 7.92
N ARG A 23 -10.99 -15.56 7.46
CA ARG A 23 -10.79 -14.94 6.15
C ARG A 23 -9.36 -14.45 6.09
N THR A 24 -8.62 -14.96 5.13
CA THR A 24 -7.30 -14.43 4.78
C THR A 24 -7.48 -13.05 4.16
N ARG A 25 -6.42 -12.25 4.14
CA ARG A 25 -6.44 -10.94 3.47
C ARG A 25 -6.86 -11.05 2.00
N GLU A 26 -6.45 -12.13 1.34
CA GLU A 26 -6.81 -12.38 -0.06
C GLU A 26 -8.30 -12.69 -0.22
N ASP A 27 -8.96 -13.28 0.78
CA ASP A 27 -10.41 -13.50 0.75
C ASP A 27 -11.20 -12.18 0.81
N ALA A 28 -10.57 -11.10 1.28
CA ALA A 28 -11.15 -9.76 1.30
C ALA A 28 -10.80 -8.92 0.07
N LEU A 29 -9.93 -9.40 -0.82
CA LEU A 29 -9.51 -8.64 -2.01
C LEU A 29 -10.68 -8.45 -2.98
N LEU A 30 -11.01 -7.20 -3.29
CA LEU A 30 -12.01 -6.82 -4.29
C LEU A 30 -11.39 -6.74 -5.68
N PHE A 31 -10.25 -6.04 -5.78
CA PHE A 31 -9.46 -5.96 -7.00
C PHE A 31 -8.01 -5.56 -6.71
N ARG A 32 -7.14 -5.81 -7.69
CA ARG A 32 -5.78 -5.30 -7.74
C ARG A 32 -5.45 -4.80 -9.14
N LEU A 33 -4.90 -3.59 -9.20
CA LEU A 33 -4.26 -2.99 -10.37
C LEU A 33 -2.75 -3.01 -10.14
N THR A 34 -1.99 -3.35 -11.17
CA THR A 34 -0.53 -3.36 -11.16
C THR A 34 -0.01 -2.34 -12.15
N ASP A 35 1.08 -1.67 -11.78
CA ASP A 35 1.73 -0.68 -12.60
C ASP A 35 3.22 -1.06 -12.77
N PRO A 36 3.86 -0.81 -13.93
CA PRO A 36 5.26 -1.14 -14.14
C PRO A 36 6.20 -0.42 -13.15
N VAL A 37 7.29 -1.09 -12.78
CA VAL A 37 8.33 -0.45 -11.96
C VAL A 37 9.09 0.57 -12.80
N GLY A 38 9.31 1.77 -12.26
CA GLY A 38 10.11 2.83 -12.87
C GLY A 38 9.34 3.75 -13.82
N ASP A 39 8.02 3.85 -13.67
CA ASP A 39 7.16 4.77 -14.45
C ASP A 39 6.93 6.12 -13.73
N ASP A 40 7.80 6.48 -12.79
CA ASP A 40 7.68 7.65 -11.92
C ASP A 40 8.15 8.96 -12.55
N HIS A 41 8.03 9.06 -13.87
CA HIS A 41 8.49 10.16 -14.70
C HIS A 41 7.38 10.89 -15.47
N GLY A 42 6.12 10.68 -15.09
CA GLY A 42 4.97 11.39 -15.68
C GLY A 42 4.81 11.09 -17.17
N ASP A 43 4.93 12.11 -18.01
CA ASP A 43 4.93 11.97 -19.48
C ASP A 43 6.31 11.60 -20.05
N GLY A 44 7.27 11.27 -19.18
CA GLY A 44 8.65 10.91 -19.51
C GLY A 44 9.66 12.03 -19.21
N GLU A 45 9.20 13.24 -18.92
CA GLU A 45 10.06 14.42 -18.71
C GLU A 45 10.11 14.89 -17.25
N LEU A 46 9.28 14.33 -16.35
CA LEU A 46 9.31 14.73 -14.94
C LEU A 46 10.60 14.24 -14.29
N VAL A 47 11.31 15.18 -13.66
CA VAL A 47 12.53 14.93 -12.90
C VAL A 47 12.29 15.23 -11.44
N TYR A 48 12.76 14.34 -10.58
CA TYR A 48 12.70 14.52 -9.13
C TYR A 48 13.36 15.82 -8.67
N PRO A 49 12.81 16.48 -7.65
CA PRO A 49 13.43 17.68 -7.08
C PRO A 49 14.78 17.34 -6.44
N ARG A 50 15.72 18.28 -6.50
CA ARG A 50 17.02 18.16 -5.82
C ARG A 50 16.89 18.38 -4.31
N ARG A 51 16.31 17.41 -3.61
CA ARG A 51 16.19 17.37 -2.15
C ARG A 51 16.62 16.00 -1.62
N ALA A 52 17.03 15.93 -0.35
CA ALA A 52 17.61 14.72 0.22
C ALA A 52 16.56 13.70 0.69
N ASP A 53 15.30 14.13 0.81
CA ASP A 53 14.17 13.40 1.36
C ASP A 53 13.23 12.83 0.28
N LEU A 54 13.51 13.06 -1.00
CA LEU A 54 12.74 12.55 -2.13
C LEU A 54 13.67 12.33 -3.34
N GLY A 55 13.82 11.09 -3.75
CA GLY A 55 14.68 10.66 -4.84
C GLY A 55 14.00 9.67 -5.80
N PRO A 56 14.69 9.28 -6.88
CA PRO A 56 14.16 8.37 -7.89
C PRO A 56 13.59 7.09 -7.27
N GLY A 57 12.39 6.70 -7.69
CA GLY A 57 11.65 5.55 -7.18
C GLY A 57 10.74 5.83 -5.98
N ASP A 58 10.85 6.99 -5.31
CA ASP A 58 10.06 7.27 -4.11
C ASP A 58 8.56 7.53 -4.39
N LEU A 59 8.22 7.95 -5.61
CA LEU A 59 6.85 8.20 -6.08
C LEU A 59 6.36 7.16 -7.10
N ASP A 60 7.12 6.09 -7.30
CA ASP A 60 6.82 5.00 -8.23
C ASP A 60 5.76 4.07 -7.65
N VAL A 61 4.50 4.26 -8.05
CA VAL A 61 3.38 3.39 -7.66
C VAL A 61 3.47 2.10 -8.46
N VAL A 62 3.40 0.95 -7.79
CA VAL A 62 3.48 -0.38 -8.45
C VAL A 62 2.21 -1.19 -8.30
N SER A 63 1.34 -0.84 -7.36
CA SER A 63 0.02 -1.47 -7.27
C SER A 63 -0.99 -0.63 -6.50
N VAL A 64 -2.25 -0.73 -6.90
CA VAL A 64 -3.40 -0.31 -6.10
C VAL A 64 -4.29 -1.52 -5.85
N ALA A 65 -4.62 -1.78 -4.59
CA ALA A 65 -5.52 -2.87 -4.21
C ALA A 65 -6.66 -2.33 -3.35
N ALA A 66 -7.85 -2.89 -3.54
CA ALA A 66 -9.01 -2.60 -2.70
C ALA A 66 -9.46 -3.87 -1.97
N PHE A 67 -9.78 -3.73 -0.69
CA PHE A 67 -10.23 -4.81 0.16
C PHE A 67 -11.56 -4.46 0.81
N ALA A 68 -12.46 -5.44 0.92
CA ALA A 68 -13.62 -5.33 1.78
C ALA A 68 -13.16 -5.28 3.24
N ASP A 69 -13.61 -4.27 3.98
CA ASP A 69 -13.24 -4.06 5.38
C ASP A 69 -14.48 -3.67 6.20
N GLY A 70 -15.28 -4.68 6.57
CA GLY A 70 -16.59 -4.47 7.19
C GLY A 70 -17.54 -3.73 6.25
N GLU A 71 -18.05 -2.58 6.70
CA GLU A 71 -18.93 -1.68 5.91
C GLU A 71 -18.13 -0.67 5.06
N ALA A 72 -16.80 -0.74 5.09
CA ALA A 72 -15.91 0.16 4.37
C ALA A 72 -15.10 -0.59 3.30
N THR A 73 -14.40 0.19 2.47
CA THR A 73 -13.39 -0.32 1.55
C THR A 73 -12.03 0.23 1.96
N ARG A 74 -11.08 -0.67 2.19
CA ARG A 74 -9.68 -0.29 2.40
C ARG A 74 -8.95 -0.26 1.06
N PHE A 75 -8.45 0.91 0.70
CA PHE A 75 -7.54 1.06 -0.43
C PHE A 75 -6.09 1.02 0.06
N GLU A 76 -5.26 0.30 -0.66
CA GLU A 76 -3.82 0.22 -0.41
C GLU A 76 -3.08 0.56 -1.70
N VAL A 77 -2.19 1.55 -1.59
CA VAL A 77 -1.31 2.00 -2.67
C VAL A 77 0.11 1.60 -2.29
N THR A 78 0.73 0.79 -3.13
CA THR A 78 2.09 0.29 -2.91
C THR A 78 3.03 1.05 -3.82
N PHE A 79 4.12 1.56 -3.23
CA PHE A 79 5.23 2.18 -3.94
C PHE A 79 6.40 1.21 -4.08
N SER A 80 7.25 1.38 -5.09
CA SER A 80 8.44 0.54 -5.29
C SER A 80 9.46 0.72 -4.16
N HIS A 81 9.50 1.91 -3.56
CA HIS A 81 10.34 2.22 -2.41
C HIS A 81 9.53 2.43 -1.12
N PRO A 82 10.11 2.13 0.05
CA PRO A 82 9.48 2.44 1.32
C PRO A 82 9.27 3.94 1.48
N ILE A 83 8.09 4.34 1.96
CA ILE A 83 7.80 5.74 2.27
C ILE A 83 8.79 6.24 3.33
N ALA A 84 9.61 7.22 2.95
CA ALA A 84 10.62 7.78 3.83
C ALA A 84 9.98 8.40 5.08
N ARG A 85 10.51 8.06 6.26
CA ARG A 85 10.13 8.75 7.49
C ARG A 85 10.85 10.10 7.52
N PRO A 86 10.13 11.23 7.57
CA PRO A 86 10.77 12.52 7.61
C PRO A 86 11.63 12.63 8.87
N SER A 87 12.93 12.87 8.67
CA SER A 87 13.93 12.97 9.73
C SER A 87 14.08 14.39 10.28
N ARG A 88 13.51 15.39 9.59
CA ARG A 88 13.70 16.80 9.92
C ARG A 88 12.63 17.36 10.84
N ALA A 89 13.11 18.07 11.86
CA ALA A 89 12.40 19.08 12.63
C ALA A 89 12.17 20.37 11.81
N GLN A 90 11.66 20.26 10.57
CA GLN A 90 11.17 21.45 9.87
C GLN A 90 9.79 21.78 10.44
N SER A 91 9.69 22.93 11.10
CA SER A 91 8.40 23.45 11.58
C SER A 91 7.48 23.73 10.37
N VAL A 92 6.25 23.22 10.42
CA VAL A 92 5.27 23.27 9.33
C VAL A 92 4.20 24.34 9.57
N ASP A 93 4.13 24.91 10.77
CA ASP A 93 3.15 25.93 11.15
C ASP A 93 3.73 26.97 12.13
N LEU A 94 2.92 28.01 12.39
CA LEU A 94 3.22 29.10 13.32
C LEU A 94 3.36 28.62 14.79
N GLU A 95 2.85 27.41 15.09
CA GLU A 95 2.88 26.78 16.41
C GLU A 95 4.14 25.91 16.60
N GLY A 96 4.93 25.71 15.54
CA GLY A 96 6.24 25.07 15.59
C GLY A 96 6.23 23.56 15.40
N ALA A 97 5.08 22.94 15.14
CA ALA A 97 4.99 21.50 14.95
C ALA A 97 5.85 21.05 13.77
N THR A 98 6.56 19.93 13.92
CA THR A 98 7.51 19.45 12.92
C THR A 98 6.86 18.52 11.90
N VAL A 99 7.47 18.40 10.71
CA VAL A 99 7.05 17.41 9.68
C VAL A 99 7.07 15.99 10.26
N ALA A 100 8.05 15.68 11.11
CA ALA A 100 8.14 14.38 11.79
C ALA A 100 6.98 14.10 12.74
N GLU A 101 6.50 15.12 13.48
CA GLU A 101 5.35 14.97 14.38
C GLU A 101 4.06 14.74 13.60
N ARG A 102 3.88 15.41 12.45
CA ARG A 102 2.71 15.22 11.58
C ARG A 102 2.73 13.88 10.84
N ALA A 103 3.90 13.43 10.38
CA ALA A 103 4.02 12.16 9.67
C ALA A 103 3.67 10.94 10.54
N ARG A 104 3.81 11.03 11.87
CA ARG A 104 3.32 9.98 12.80
C ARG A 104 1.82 9.76 12.71
N HIS A 105 1.07 10.73 12.21
CA HIS A 105 -0.37 10.65 11.99
C HIS A 105 -0.73 10.29 10.54
N GLY A 106 0.24 9.87 9.72
CA GLY A 106 0.01 9.48 8.32
C GLY A 106 0.01 10.64 7.32
N PHE A 107 0.46 11.83 7.73
CA PHE A 107 0.63 12.97 6.81
C PHE A 107 2.01 12.96 6.18
N TYR A 108 2.09 12.57 4.91
CA TYR A 108 3.31 12.59 4.12
C TYR A 108 3.35 13.80 3.19
N THR A 109 4.52 14.08 2.62
CA THR A 109 4.75 15.22 1.72
C THR A 109 4.32 14.96 0.28
N PHE A 110 3.76 13.79 -0.02
CA PHE A 110 3.18 13.43 -1.31
C PHE A 110 1.69 13.14 -1.18
N ASN A 111 0.98 13.23 -2.30
CA ASN A 111 -0.47 13.02 -2.38
C ASN A 111 -0.77 11.92 -3.38
N VAL A 112 -1.74 11.07 -3.05
CA VAL A 112 -2.36 10.12 -3.99
C VAL A 112 -3.83 10.44 -4.09
N ASP A 113 -4.32 10.59 -5.32
CA ASP A 113 -5.73 10.85 -5.60
C ASP A 113 -6.35 9.60 -6.24
N LEU A 114 -7.42 9.10 -5.65
CA LEU A 114 -8.21 7.98 -6.17
C LEU A 114 -9.58 8.51 -6.60
N TYR A 115 -9.84 8.53 -7.90
CA TYR A 115 -11.12 8.93 -8.47
C TYR A 115 -12.00 7.70 -8.67
N VAL A 116 -13.16 7.65 -8.01
CA VAL A 116 -14.04 6.48 -7.97
C VAL A 116 -15.31 6.75 -8.74
N ASP A 117 -15.53 5.98 -9.79
CA ASP A 117 -16.82 5.92 -10.47
C ASP A 117 -17.85 5.17 -9.61
N GLN A 118 -19.03 5.75 -9.48
CA GLN A 118 -20.10 5.25 -8.60
C GLN A 118 -21.26 4.61 -9.37
N ASP A 119 -21.44 4.95 -10.64
CA ASP A 119 -22.65 4.57 -11.37
C ASP A 119 -22.40 3.64 -12.58
N ARG A 120 -21.14 3.44 -12.97
CA ARG A 120 -20.73 2.58 -14.09
C ARG A 120 -21.37 2.97 -15.43
N LYS A 121 -21.79 4.22 -15.58
CA LYS A 121 -22.35 4.74 -16.83
C LYS A 121 -21.25 5.47 -17.62
N PRO A 122 -20.93 5.02 -18.85
CA PRO A 122 -19.95 5.72 -19.67
C PRO A 122 -20.33 7.20 -19.86
N GLY A 123 -19.41 8.10 -19.50
CA GLY A 123 -19.56 9.55 -19.69
C GLY A 123 -20.45 10.28 -18.69
N SER A 124 -20.98 9.63 -17.65
CA SER A 124 -21.73 10.30 -16.56
C SER A 124 -20.83 10.90 -15.48
N GLY A 125 -19.61 10.34 -15.33
CA GLY A 125 -18.66 10.71 -14.30
C GLY A 125 -18.07 12.09 -14.51
N ARG A 126 -17.66 12.72 -13.41
CA ARG A 126 -16.86 13.95 -13.46
C ARG A 126 -15.42 13.60 -13.80
N THR A 127 -14.84 14.32 -14.75
CA THR A 127 -13.47 14.11 -15.22
C THR A 127 -12.50 15.13 -14.62
N ASP A 128 -12.99 16.26 -14.08
CA ASP A 128 -12.12 17.23 -13.42
C ASP A 128 -11.38 16.62 -12.23
N THR A 129 -10.07 16.87 -12.17
CA THR A 129 -9.24 16.55 -11.01
C THR A 129 -9.33 17.62 -9.93
N LEU A 130 -8.81 17.32 -8.74
CA LEU A 130 -8.65 18.34 -7.69
C LEU A 130 -7.84 19.54 -8.22
N PRO A 131 -8.13 20.77 -7.77
CA PRO A 131 -7.36 21.94 -8.20
C PRO A 131 -5.85 21.76 -7.99
N GLY A 132 -5.06 22.24 -8.96
CA GLY A 132 -3.60 22.17 -8.90
C GLY A 132 -2.98 20.89 -9.48
N ARG A 133 -3.76 19.93 -9.98
CA ARG A 133 -3.26 18.72 -10.63
C ARG A 133 -2.94 18.87 -12.12
N GLY A 134 -3.62 19.79 -12.81
CA GLY A 134 -3.37 20.06 -14.23
C GLY A 134 -3.76 18.91 -15.17
N LEU A 135 -4.65 18.02 -14.73
CA LEU A 135 -5.13 16.85 -15.47
C LEU A 135 -6.68 16.87 -15.57
N THR A 136 -7.22 16.14 -16.54
CA THR A 136 -8.66 15.96 -16.80
C THR A 136 -9.01 14.50 -16.99
#